data_AF-A0A9E5IW84-F1
#
_entry.id   AF-A0A9E5IW84-F1
#
_cell.length_a   1.000
_cell.length_b   1.000
_cell.length_c   1.000
_cell.angle_alpha   90.00
_cell.angle_beta   90.00
_cell.angle_gamma   90.00
#
_symmetry.space_group_name_H-M   'P 1'
#
loop_
_entity.id
_entity.type
_entity.pdbx_description
1 polymer ?
#
loop_
_entity_poly.entity_id
_entity_poly.type
_entity_poly.pdbx_seq_one_letter_code
_entity_poly.pdbx_strand_id
1 'polypeptide(L)' 'MKLSVLDQSVAMAGRGQDASIRQTLALAQAAERLGYARFWVSEHHAHPSIVGTAPEI' A
#
# COMPACT_ATOMS: atom_id res chain seq x y z
N MET A 1 14.58 -10.89 15.81
CA MET A 1 14.51 -9.76 14.84
C MET A 1 13.05 -9.40 14.63
N LYS A 2 12.67 -8.13 14.46
CA LYS A 2 11.29 -7.72 14.17
C LYS A 2 11.13 -7.49 12.66
N LEU A 3 10.02 -7.97 12.09
CA LEU A 3 9.68 -7.76 10.68
C LEU A 3 8.58 -6.70 10.55
N SER A 4 8.63 -5.91 9.49
CA SER A 4 7.66 -4.86 9.15
C SER A 4 7.38 -4.87 7.65
N VAL A 5 6.30 -4.19 7.22
CA VAL A 5 5.91 -4.05 5.81
C VAL A 5 5.98 -2.59 5.37
N LEU A 6 6.52 -2.34 4.18
CA LEU A 6 6.36 -1.10 3.43
C LEU A 6 5.55 -1.40 2.18
N ASP A 7 4.36 -0.84 2.08
CA ASP A 7 3.48 -0.94 0.92
C ASP A 7 3.55 0.34 0.09
N GLN A 8 3.59 0.19 -1.24
CA GLN A 8 3.59 1.31 -2.18
C GLN A 8 2.30 1.40 -2.98
N SER A 9 1.29 0.57 -2.69
CA SER A 9 -0.01 0.60 -3.36
C SER A 9 0.13 0.61 -4.90
N VAL A 10 0.94 -0.32 -5.43
CA VAL A 10 1.35 -0.33 -6.84
C VAL A 10 0.13 -0.54 -7.76
N ALA A 11 0.03 0.28 -8.80
CA ALA A 11 -1.00 0.14 -9.83
C ALA A 11 -0.77 -1.15 -10.64
N MET A 12 -1.86 -1.84 -10.97
CA MET A 12 -1.80 -3.11 -11.69
C MET A 12 -2.45 -2.96 -13.07
N ALA A 13 -1.75 -3.41 -14.11
CA ALA A 13 -2.27 -3.38 -15.47
C ALA A 13 -3.62 -4.13 -15.56
N GLY A 14 -4.60 -3.52 -16.24
CA GLY A 14 -5.94 -4.10 -16.41
C GLY A 14 -6.80 -4.11 -15.15
N ARG A 15 -6.40 -3.43 -14.07
CA ARG A 15 -7.21 -3.29 -12.84
C ARG A 15 -7.43 -1.81 -12.51
N GLY A 16 -8.58 -1.52 -11.93
CA GLY A 16 -8.86 -0.22 -11.36
C GLY A 16 -7.93 0.07 -10.17
N GLN A 17 -7.58 1.34 -9.98
CA GLN A 17 -6.74 1.80 -8.87
C GLN A 17 -7.34 1.47 -7.50
N ASP A 18 -8.67 1.46 -7.41
CA ASP A 18 -9.43 1.05 -6.22
C ASP A 18 -9.13 -0.39 -5.79
N ALA A 19 -8.77 -1.27 -6.73
CA ALA A 19 -8.32 -2.62 -6.41
C ALA A 19 -6.98 -2.62 -5.66
N SER A 20 -6.01 -1.78 -6.06
CA SER A 20 -4.72 -1.65 -5.36
C SER A 20 -4.93 -1.18 -3.92
N ILE A 21 -5.80 -0.18 -3.70
CA ILE A 21 -6.12 0.29 -2.34
C ILE A 21 -6.77 -0.81 -1.47
N ARG A 22 -7.71 -1.59 -2.04
CA ARG A 22 -8.30 -2.73 -1.32
C ARG A 22 -7.28 -3.82 -1.01
N GLN A 23 -6.29 -4.03 -1.88
CA GLN A 23 -5.19 -4.97 -1.63
C GLN A 23 -4.27 -4.50 -0.51
N THR A 24 -3.95 -3.20 -0.45
CA THR A 24 -3.21 -2.61 0.67
C THR A 24 -3.92 -2.82 2.00
N LEU A 25 -5.25 -2.62 2.05
CA LEU A 25 -6.05 -2.90 3.25
C LEU A 25 -5.98 -4.38 3.65
N ALA A 26 -6.16 -5.29 2.69
CA ALA A 26 -6.10 -6.72 2.95
C ALA A 26 -4.71 -7.16 3.45
N LEU A 27 -3.64 -6.57 2.89
CA LEU A 27 -2.26 -6.82 3.31
C LEU A 27 -2.00 -6.30 4.72
N ALA A 28 -2.48 -5.09 5.07
CA ALA A 28 -2.34 -4.54 6.42
C ALA A 28 -3.00 -5.44 7.47
N GLN A 29 -4.23 -5.89 7.20
CA GLN A 29 -4.95 -6.83 8.07
C GLN A 29 -4.22 -8.18 8.18
N ALA A 30 -3.62 -8.68 7.09
CA ALA A 30 -2.82 -9.90 7.12
C ALA A 30 -1.53 -9.73 7.92
N ALA A 31 -0.83 -8.61 7.74
CA ALA A 31 0.39 -8.28 8.46
C ALA A 31 0.14 -8.20 9.97
N GLU A 32 -0.99 -7.63 10.39
CA GLU A 32 -1.43 -7.62 11.79
C GLU A 32 -1.65 -9.04 12.33
N ARG A 33 -2.42 -9.88 11.62
CA ARG A 33 -2.65 -11.28 12.03
C ARG A 33 -1.36 -12.11 12.10
N LEU A 34 -0.38 -11.79 11.26
CA LEU A 34 0.92 -12.46 11.22
C LEU A 34 1.94 -11.90 12.22
N GLY A 35 1.60 -10.84 12.97
CA GLY A 35 2.46 -10.27 14.01
C GLY A 35 3.59 -9.37 13.50
N TYR A 36 3.45 -8.77 12.31
CA TYR A 36 4.40 -7.76 11.85
C TYR A 36 4.36 -6.52 12.76
N ALA A 37 5.52 -5.94 13.02
CA ALA A 37 5.68 -4.88 14.01
C ALA A 37 5.13 -3.53 13.54
N ARG A 38 5.24 -3.23 12.24
CA ARG A 38 4.76 -1.98 11.63
C ARG A 38 4.28 -2.23 10.20
N PHE A 39 3.32 -1.41 9.79
CA PHE A 39 2.88 -1.29 8.40
C PHE A 39 3.02 0.18 7.99
N TRP A 40 3.77 0.43 6.93
CA TRP A 40 3.98 1.77 6.37
C TRP A 40 3.45 1.83 4.95
N VAL A 41 2.96 3.01 4.58
CA VAL A 41 2.55 3.33 3.20
C VAL A 41 3.46 4.45 2.70
N SER A 42 3.99 4.31 1.48
CA SER A 42 4.75 5.37 0.84
C SER A 42 3.84 6.41 0.20
N GLU A 43 4.25 7.68 0.24
CA GLU A 43 3.64 8.74 -0.55
C GLU A 43 4.46 9.00 -1.82
N HIS A 44 3.79 9.20 -2.96
CA HIS A 44 4.42 9.55 -4.22
C HIS A 44 3.60 10.55 -5.01
N HIS A 45 4.31 11.41 -5.74
CA HIS A 45 3.75 12.53 -6.50
C HIS A 45 3.82 12.26 -7.99
N ALA A 46 2.70 12.41 -8.68
CA ALA A 46 2.59 12.28 -10.14
C ALA A 46 3.19 10.98 -10.72
N HIS A 47 3.26 9.90 -9.93
CA HIS A 47 3.84 8.62 -10.36
C HIS A 47 2.73 7.67 -10.83
N PRO A 48 2.59 7.39 -12.15
CA PRO A 48 1.44 6.68 -12.69
C PRO A 48 1.32 5.21 -12.24
N SER A 49 2.41 4.62 -11.75
CA SER A 49 2.42 3.24 -11.25
C SER A 49 2.13 3.11 -9.75
N ILE A 50 1.86 4.21 -9.05
CA ILE A 50 1.62 4.22 -7.60
C ILE A 50 0.24 4.83 -7.35
N VAL A 51 -0.57 4.14 -6.56
CA VAL A 51 -1.92 4.56 -6.22
C VAL A 51 -1.93 5.12 -4.81
N GLY A 52 -2.48 6.31 -4.62
CA GLY A 52 -2.60 6.89 -3.29
C GLY A 52 -2.80 8.39 -3.34
N THR A 53 -3.02 8.98 -2.17
CA THR A 53 -3.14 10.42 -2.01
C THR A 53 -1.76 11.04 -1.87
N ALA A 54 -1.52 12.11 -2.64
CA ALA A 54 -0.51 13.12 -2.37
C ALA A 54 -1.26 14.32 -1.79
N PRO A 55 -1.49 14.41 -0.46
CA PRO A 55 -2.43 15.35 0.14
C PRO A 55 -2.10 16.84 -0.06
N GLU A 56 -0.90 17.16 -0.54
CA GLU A 56 -0.42 18.50 -0.84
C GLU A 56 -0.60 18.93 -2.32
N ILE A 57 -1.16 18.07 -3.18
CA ILE A 57 -1.57 18.36 -4.57
C ILE A 57 -3.09 18.54 -4.64
#